data_AF-A0AAD8IGE4-F1
#
_entry.id   AF-A0AAD8IGE4-F1
#
_cell.length_a   1.000
_cell.length_b   1.000
_cell.length_c   1.000
_cell.angle_alpha   90.00
_cell.angle_beta   90.00
_cell.angle_gamma   90.00
#
_symmetry.space_group_name_H-M   'P 1'
#
loop_
_entity.id
_entity.type
_entity.pdbx_description
1 polymer ?
#
loop_
_entity_poly.entity_id
_entity_poly.type
_entity_poly.pdbx_seq_one_letter_code
_entity_poly.pdbx_strand_id
1 'polypeptide(L)'
;MSFNYSEAARNMDSSQIHSIKDLHVGKKIDWKIKVRVCKIWKEKLYHNGHVLGMNLIVVDKMLAKAFIPETTEDIEEIPIVVIASCRIHMRNGFPIITSVPATRFYVNPLHEANLETTVSFNYYTPINKLNPSKIKWNIRVRVQALWKGITRETKEFRGINLILVDDSKFRIHAFVNARFAVQFKNELEEGQIYNLSNFIVHEYSGVEFHRCVRFDKHIYFADYTKLQKSSNEGLKICKWSFDLFELLDLEKMQTDKRFLCDVVGVIEEVDPILEYVNDNKEAKKQKRFSITDGRCTVKITFFDQLAESFEEALKEQVDQKNIVIISSVKIGSFQGELNLTNIRQQDFT
;
A
#
# COMPACT_ATOMS: atom_id res chain seq x y z
N MET A 1 25.07 -31.07 0.63
CA MET A 1 23.71 -30.50 0.75
C MET A 1 23.83 -29.08 1.28
N SER A 2 23.75 -28.11 0.38
CA SER A 2 23.90 -26.68 0.67
C SER A 2 22.59 -26.14 1.27
N PHE A 3 22.59 -25.82 2.56
CA PHE A 3 21.52 -25.04 3.17
C PHE A 3 21.54 -23.62 2.57
N ASN A 4 20.45 -23.23 1.92
CA ASN A 4 20.32 -21.94 1.27
C ASN A 4 19.99 -20.86 2.30
N TYR A 5 21.02 -20.14 2.78
CA TYR A 5 20.92 -19.15 3.85
C TYR A 5 20.04 -17.92 3.52
N SER A 6 19.68 -17.73 2.24
CA SER A 6 18.84 -16.62 1.77
C SER A 6 17.38 -16.72 2.21
N GLU A 7 16.89 -17.93 2.52
CA GLU A 7 15.48 -18.16 2.83
C GLU A 7 15.16 -17.94 4.32
N ALA A 8 16.12 -18.21 5.22
CA ALA A 8 15.96 -18.00 6.66
C ALA A 8 16.02 -16.51 7.06
N ALA A 9 16.70 -15.66 6.29
CA ALA A 9 16.75 -14.21 6.52
C ALA A 9 15.42 -13.51 6.20
N ARG A 10 14.63 -14.06 5.26
CA ARG A 10 13.31 -13.53 4.86
C ARG A 10 12.23 -13.68 5.94
N ASN A 11 12.44 -14.56 6.92
CA ASN A 11 11.47 -14.88 7.97
C ASN A 11 11.80 -14.27 9.34
N MET A 12 12.76 -13.34 9.44
CA MET A 12 13.05 -12.66 10.70
C MET A 12 12.04 -11.52 10.97
N ASP A 13 11.11 -11.75 11.90
CA ASP A 13 10.17 -10.73 12.41
C ASP A 13 10.92 -9.51 13.03
N SER A 14 10.88 -8.35 12.38
CA SER A 14 11.64 -7.15 12.76
C SER A 14 11.03 -6.34 13.90
N SER A 15 9.97 -6.85 14.54
CA SER A 15 9.19 -6.17 15.59
C SER A 15 9.96 -5.86 16.89
N GLN A 16 11.17 -6.38 17.10
CA GLN A 16 11.99 -6.13 18.30
C GLN A 16 13.49 -5.98 17.97
N ILE A 17 13.91 -4.80 17.50
CA ILE A 17 15.34 -4.40 17.56
C ILE A 17 15.59 -3.80 18.94
N HIS A 18 16.60 -4.29 19.64
CA HIS A 18 16.92 -3.93 21.02
C HIS A 18 18.13 -2.99 21.05
N SER A 19 18.11 -2.00 21.94
CA SER A 19 19.33 -1.23 22.25
C SER A 19 20.32 -2.12 22.99
N ILE A 20 21.62 -1.83 22.89
CA ILE A 20 22.63 -2.48 23.76
C ILE A 20 22.24 -2.35 25.24
N LYS A 21 21.60 -1.24 25.64
CA LYS A 21 21.15 -1.00 27.02
C LYS A 21 20.03 -1.95 27.48
N ASP A 22 19.29 -2.52 26.53
CA ASP A 22 18.17 -3.42 26.81
C ASP A 22 18.60 -4.89 26.89
N LEU A 23 19.88 -5.17 26.66
CA LEU A 23 20.43 -6.52 26.67
C LEU A 23 20.60 -7.00 28.10
N HIS A 24 19.83 -8.04 28.45
CA HIS A 24 19.85 -8.63 29.79
C HIS A 24 20.16 -10.13 29.69
N VAL A 25 21.10 -10.58 30.52
CA VAL A 25 21.49 -11.99 30.58
C VAL A 25 20.31 -12.85 31.03
N GLY A 26 20.17 -14.02 30.40
CA GLY A 26 19.17 -15.03 30.78
C GLY A 26 17.73 -14.70 30.41
N LYS A 27 17.43 -13.51 29.88
CA LYS A 27 16.06 -13.09 29.57
C LYS A 27 15.50 -13.74 28.31
N LYS A 28 16.31 -13.85 27.24
CA LYS A 28 15.99 -14.54 25.97
C LYS A 28 17.23 -14.73 25.10
N ILE A 29 17.10 -15.39 23.96
CA ILE A 29 18.21 -15.79 23.06
C ILE A 29 18.01 -15.34 21.60
N ASP A 30 16.91 -14.66 21.29
CA ASP A 30 16.50 -14.22 19.96
C ASP A 30 16.75 -12.70 19.75
N TRP A 31 17.74 -12.15 20.45
CA TRP A 31 18.06 -10.73 20.37
C TRP A 31 18.42 -10.31 18.94
N LYS A 32 17.90 -9.15 18.55
CA LYS A 32 18.22 -8.47 17.30
C LYS A 32 18.74 -7.08 17.67
N ILE A 33 19.98 -6.78 17.30
CA ILE A 33 20.61 -5.50 17.63
C ILE A 33 21.19 -4.87 16.37
N LYS A 34 21.16 -3.54 16.30
CA LYS A 34 21.78 -2.75 15.23
C LYS A 34 22.93 -1.95 15.84
N VAL A 35 24.16 -2.27 15.46
CA VAL A 35 25.35 -1.72 16.09
C VAL A 35 26.42 -1.36 15.06
N ARG A 36 27.21 -0.33 15.36
CA ARG A 36 28.44 -0.02 14.62
C ARG A 36 29.56 -0.90 15.15
N VAL A 37 30.31 -1.54 14.27
CA VAL A 37 31.50 -2.30 14.68
C VAL A 37 32.70 -1.35 14.69
N CYS A 38 33.28 -1.13 15.85
CA CYS A 38 34.43 -0.23 16.02
C CYS A 38 35.76 -0.96 15.89
N LYS A 39 35.81 -2.26 16.19
CA LYS A 39 37.00 -3.07 16.01
C LYS A 39 36.62 -4.53 15.82
N ILE A 40 37.25 -5.18 14.85
CA ILE A 40 37.17 -6.62 14.61
C ILE A 40 38.56 -7.17 14.83
N TRP A 41 38.69 -8.23 15.61
CA TRP A 41 39.92 -9.03 15.57
C TRP A 41 39.58 -10.50 15.66
N LYS A 42 40.32 -11.27 14.87
CA LYS A 42 40.33 -12.72 14.98
C LYS A 42 41.31 -13.04 16.09
N GLU A 43 40.80 -13.21 17.30
CA GLU A 43 41.59 -13.88 18.32
C GLU A 43 41.67 -15.34 17.91
N LYS A 44 42.89 -15.83 17.67
CA LYS A 44 43.15 -17.23 17.34
C LYS A 44 42.94 -18.08 18.59
N LEU A 45 41.70 -18.25 19.01
CA LEU A 45 41.32 -19.25 19.99
C LEU A 45 41.21 -20.57 19.25
N TYR A 46 42.29 -21.34 19.32
CA TYR A 46 42.35 -22.70 18.81
C TYR A 46 41.76 -23.66 19.85
N HIS A 47 40.72 -24.39 19.48
CA HIS A 47 40.38 -25.66 20.10
C HIS A 47 40.20 -26.68 18.98
N ASN A 48 41.01 -27.74 19.00
CA ASN A 48 41.06 -28.78 17.98
C ASN A 48 41.23 -28.26 16.54
N GLY A 49 42.05 -27.22 16.34
CA GLY A 49 42.43 -26.74 15.00
C GLY A 49 41.38 -25.90 14.25
N HIS A 50 40.23 -25.62 14.85
CA HIS A 50 39.19 -24.79 14.24
C HIS A 50 39.14 -23.38 14.85
N VAL A 51 38.85 -22.37 14.01
CA VAL A 51 38.64 -20.98 14.43
C VAL A 51 37.33 -20.90 15.22
N LEU A 52 37.40 -20.66 16.52
CA LEU A 52 36.23 -20.65 17.41
C LEU A 52 35.31 -19.42 17.26
N GLY A 53 35.74 -18.35 16.59
CA GLY A 53 34.88 -17.19 16.33
C GLY A 53 35.65 -15.89 16.10
N MET A 54 34.90 -14.80 15.95
CA MET A 54 35.43 -13.44 15.79
C MET A 54 35.01 -12.60 16.99
N ASN A 55 35.93 -11.79 17.52
CA ASN A 55 35.60 -10.80 18.54
C ASN A 55 35.27 -9.47 17.87
N LEU A 56 34.20 -8.83 18.34
CA LEU A 56 33.69 -7.56 17.84
C LEU A 56 33.56 -6.58 19.00
N ILE A 57 34.13 -5.38 18.87
CA ILE A 57 33.71 -4.23 19.69
C ILE A 57 32.61 -3.53 18.93
N VAL A 58 31.45 -3.40 19.56
CA VAL A 58 30.25 -2.84 18.96
C VAL A 58 29.70 -1.68 19.78
N VAL A 59 29.20 -0.66 19.09
CA VAL A 59 28.69 0.57 19.70
C VAL A 59 27.30 0.87 19.12
N ASP A 60 26.32 1.13 19.98
CA ASP A 60 24.96 1.50 19.57
C ASP A 60 24.93 2.94 19.02
N LYS A 61 23.94 3.26 18.18
CA LYS A 61 23.71 4.56 17.55
C LYS A 61 23.70 5.74 18.53
N MET A 62 23.24 5.51 19.78
CA MET A 62 23.25 6.52 20.84
C MET A 62 24.66 6.85 21.35
N LEU A 63 25.56 5.87 21.41
CA LEU A 63 26.95 6.04 21.85
C LEU A 63 27.86 6.51 20.69
N ALA A 64 27.53 6.15 19.45
CA ALA A 64 28.27 6.55 18.27
C ALA A 64 28.34 8.08 18.08
N LYS A 65 27.34 8.84 18.55
CA LYS A 65 27.34 10.31 18.50
C LYS A 65 28.35 10.97 19.43
N ALA A 66 28.79 10.29 20.50
CA ALA A 66 29.74 10.83 21.48
C ALA A 66 31.21 10.63 21.08
N PHE A 67 31.49 9.88 20.02
CA PHE A 67 32.85 9.46 19.63
C PHE A 67 33.28 9.95 18.24
N ILE A 68 32.51 10.82 17.59
CA ILE A 68 32.83 11.35 16.25
C ILE A 68 33.17 12.85 16.40
N PRO A 69 34.42 13.28 16.18
CA PRO A 69 34.77 14.70 16.07
C PRO A 69 34.16 15.29 14.79
N GLU A 70 33.68 16.53 14.85
CA GLU A 70 32.88 17.19 13.81
C GLU A 70 33.63 17.59 12.52
N THR A 71 34.86 17.13 12.29
CA THR A 71 35.65 17.55 11.12
C THR A 71 35.94 16.38 10.18
N THR A 72 35.43 16.55 8.96
CA THR A 72 35.64 15.82 7.69
C THR A 72 37.13 15.56 7.43
N GLU A 73 37.58 14.44 6.85
CA GLU A 73 37.46 13.94 5.47
C GLU A 73 38.09 12.52 5.48
N ASP A 74 37.73 11.65 4.54
CA ASP A 74 38.14 10.23 4.41
C ASP A 74 37.54 9.24 5.43
N ILE A 75 36.23 9.01 5.29
CA ILE A 75 35.59 7.83 5.88
C ILE A 75 35.73 6.67 4.89
N GLU A 76 36.76 5.82 5.06
CA GLU A 76 36.68 4.43 4.57
C GLU A 76 35.36 3.83 5.08
N GLU A 77 34.51 3.36 4.17
CA GLU A 77 33.13 2.93 4.46
C GLU A 77 33.05 1.94 5.63
N ILE A 78 32.58 2.44 6.77
CA ILE A 78 32.57 1.69 8.02
C ILE A 78 31.52 0.58 7.96
N PRO A 79 31.88 -0.68 8.25
CA PRO A 79 30.95 -1.76 8.08
C PRO A 79 29.86 -1.85 9.16
N ILE A 80 28.60 -1.96 8.74
CA ILE A 80 27.45 -2.20 9.62
C ILE A 80 27.23 -3.71 9.77
N VAL A 81 27.10 -4.20 11.00
CA VAL A 81 26.83 -5.62 11.26
C VAL A 81 25.56 -5.82 12.08
N VAL A 82 24.62 -6.61 11.55
CA VAL A 82 23.44 -7.08 12.28
C VAL A 82 23.70 -8.51 12.73
N ILE A 83 23.52 -8.79 14.02
CA ILE A 83 23.64 -10.14 14.59
C ILE A 83 22.26 -10.55 15.13
N ALA A 84 21.82 -11.72 14.69
CA ALA A 84 20.51 -12.29 14.95
C ALA A 84 20.64 -13.59 15.74
N SER A 85 19.65 -13.86 16.60
CA SER A 85 19.52 -15.15 17.28
C SER A 85 20.79 -15.52 18.05
N CYS A 86 21.27 -14.59 18.88
CA CYS A 86 22.52 -14.70 19.62
C CYS A 86 22.29 -14.77 21.13
N ARG A 87 23.22 -15.40 21.85
CA ARG A 87 23.20 -15.49 23.31
C ARG A 87 24.07 -14.42 23.92
N ILE A 88 23.54 -13.71 24.92
CA ILE A 88 24.24 -12.64 25.62
C ILE A 88 24.60 -13.10 27.03
N HIS A 89 25.85 -12.88 27.44
CA HIS A 89 26.32 -13.14 28.79
C HIS A 89 27.22 -12.00 29.28
N MET A 90 27.36 -11.85 30.60
CA MET A 90 28.28 -10.87 31.17
C MET A 90 29.67 -11.48 31.32
N ARG A 91 30.70 -10.75 30.95
CA ARG A 91 32.10 -11.05 31.29
C ARG A 91 32.77 -9.77 31.76
N ASN A 92 33.31 -9.78 32.98
CA ASN A 92 33.96 -8.62 33.60
C ASN A 92 33.11 -7.34 33.59
N GLY A 93 31.79 -7.46 33.80
CA GLY A 93 30.88 -6.31 33.83
C GLY A 93 30.42 -5.80 32.46
N PHE A 94 30.84 -6.41 31.36
CA PHE A 94 30.43 -6.04 30.01
C PHE A 94 29.58 -7.11 29.33
N PRO A 95 28.55 -6.73 28.55
CA PRO A 95 27.75 -7.68 27.77
C PRO A 95 28.55 -8.19 26.58
N ILE A 96 28.69 -9.52 26.50
CA ILE A 96 29.32 -10.25 25.40
C ILE A 96 28.27 -11.03 24.63
N ILE A 97 28.40 -11.03 23.31
CA ILE A 97 27.56 -11.79 22.37
C ILE A 97 28.29 -13.08 21.99
N THR A 98 27.57 -14.19 22.03
CA THR A 98 28.06 -15.52 21.63
C THR A 98 27.11 -16.09 20.59
N SER A 99 27.67 -16.74 19.58
CA SER A 99 26.88 -17.49 18.60
C SER A 99 26.32 -18.78 19.23
N VAL A 100 25.15 -19.14 18.75
CA VAL A 100 24.47 -20.44 18.93
C VAL A 100 24.21 -21.01 17.52
N PRO A 101 23.80 -22.28 17.37
CA PRO A 101 23.56 -22.86 16.03
C PRO A 101 22.59 -22.06 15.15
N ALA A 102 21.63 -21.37 15.78
CA ALA A 102 20.67 -20.51 15.09
C ALA A 102 21.20 -19.09 14.77
N THR A 103 22.38 -18.69 15.27
CA THR A 103 22.92 -17.34 15.08
C THR A 103 23.19 -17.06 13.60
N ARG A 104 22.80 -15.87 13.15
CA ARG A 104 23.10 -15.34 11.81
C ARG A 104 23.72 -13.96 11.96
N PHE A 105 24.64 -13.59 11.08
CA PHE A 105 25.20 -12.25 11.03
C PHE A 105 25.19 -11.71 9.60
N TYR A 106 25.07 -10.40 9.46
CA TYR A 106 24.95 -9.71 8.19
C TYR A 106 25.91 -8.52 8.21
N VAL A 107 26.87 -8.44 7.29
CA VAL A 107 27.88 -7.38 7.20
C VAL A 107 27.58 -6.51 5.98
N ASN A 108 27.70 -5.19 6.11
CA ASN A 108 27.42 -4.20 5.05
C ASN A 108 26.07 -4.35 4.34
N PRO A 109 24.95 -4.57 5.06
CA PRO A 109 23.65 -4.62 4.39
C PRO A 109 23.20 -3.26 3.81
N LEU A 110 24.01 -2.18 3.91
CA LEU A 110 23.61 -0.77 3.68
C LEU A 110 24.73 0.12 3.08
N HIS A 111 25.69 -0.43 2.30
CA HIS A 111 26.65 0.34 1.47
C HIS A 111 25.92 1.26 0.46
N GLU A 112 26.51 2.31 -0.10
CA GLU A 112 25.81 3.29 -0.98
C GLU A 112 25.16 2.66 -2.24
N ALA A 113 25.72 1.57 -2.78
CA ALA A 113 25.05 0.73 -3.79
C ALA A 113 23.72 0.07 -3.32
N ASN A 114 23.38 0.15 -2.04
CA ASN A 114 22.10 -0.25 -1.42
C ASN A 114 21.23 0.96 -1.05
N LEU A 115 21.43 2.14 -1.65
CA LEU A 115 20.55 3.30 -1.52
C LEU A 115 19.09 3.00 -2.00
N GLU A 116 18.86 1.92 -2.75
CA GLU A 116 17.52 1.40 -3.07
C GLU A 116 16.95 0.43 -2.02
N THR A 117 17.77 -0.05 -1.09
CA THR A 117 17.35 -0.89 0.04
C THR A 117 17.60 -0.16 1.35
N THR A 118 16.89 0.95 1.51
CA THR A 118 16.47 1.38 2.85
C THR A 118 15.86 0.16 3.54
N VAL A 119 16.51 -0.34 4.58
CA VAL A 119 15.81 -1.04 5.67
C VAL A 119 14.82 -0.02 6.21
N SER A 120 13.63 0.01 5.63
CA SER A 120 12.51 0.75 6.17
C SER A 120 12.19 0.10 7.50
N PHE A 121 12.59 0.75 8.61
CA PHE A 121 11.63 0.86 9.71
C PHE A 121 10.30 1.21 9.04
N ASN A 122 9.18 0.52 9.31
CA ASN A 122 7.90 0.90 8.73
C ASN A 122 7.55 2.31 9.23
N TYR A 123 8.02 3.32 8.48
CA TYR A 123 7.72 4.72 8.66
C TYR A 123 6.26 4.98 8.28
N TYR A 124 5.65 4.00 7.61
CA TYR A 124 4.29 4.00 7.13
C TYR A 124 3.47 2.99 7.92
N THR A 125 2.33 3.47 8.41
CA THR A 125 1.31 2.67 9.05
C THR A 125 0.47 1.99 7.97
N PRO A 126 0.20 0.68 8.06
CA PRO A 126 -0.76 0.02 7.17
C PRO A 126 -2.16 0.63 7.32
N ILE A 127 -2.92 0.70 6.23
CA ILE A 127 -4.28 1.23 6.20
C ILE A 127 -5.17 0.55 7.25
N ASN A 128 -5.04 -0.77 7.40
CA ASN A 128 -5.85 -1.54 8.36
C ASN A 128 -5.57 -1.24 9.84
N LYS A 129 -4.55 -0.45 10.17
CA LYS A 129 -4.24 0.02 11.53
C LYS A 129 -4.67 1.46 11.79
N LEU A 130 -5.16 2.17 10.76
CA LEU A 130 -5.66 3.53 10.91
C LEU A 130 -6.89 3.56 11.82
N ASN A 131 -6.96 4.60 12.65
CA ASN A 131 -8.09 4.85 13.54
C ASN A 131 -8.28 6.35 13.81
N PRO A 132 -9.45 6.75 14.34
CA PRO A 132 -9.77 8.17 14.55
C PRO A 132 -9.03 8.87 15.71
N SER A 133 -8.22 8.16 16.52
CA SER A 133 -7.67 8.73 17.77
C SER A 133 -6.62 9.82 17.58
N LYS A 134 -6.04 9.94 16.39
CA LYS A 134 -4.99 10.90 16.08
C LYS A 134 -5.00 11.29 14.61
N ILE A 135 -4.32 12.40 14.33
CA ILE A 135 -4.11 12.91 12.96
C ILE A 135 -2.68 12.68 12.45
N LYS A 136 -1.73 12.44 13.35
CA LYS A 136 -0.31 12.19 13.01
C LYS A 136 -0.13 10.76 12.49
N TRP A 137 -0.65 10.53 11.30
CA TRP A 137 -0.46 9.34 10.51
C TRP A 137 0.57 9.58 9.43
N ASN A 138 1.16 8.47 8.98
CA ASN A 138 2.03 8.44 7.84
C ASN A 138 1.77 7.13 7.12
N ILE A 139 1.38 7.18 5.85
CA ILE A 139 1.03 6.01 5.05
C ILE A 139 1.67 6.13 3.67
N ARG A 140 1.93 5.00 3.03
CA ARG A 140 2.40 4.95 1.65
C ARG A 140 1.36 4.23 0.82
N VAL A 141 0.85 4.91 -0.19
CA VAL A 141 -0.34 4.47 -0.91
C VAL A 141 -0.24 4.79 -2.40
N ARG A 142 -0.79 3.89 -3.23
CA ARG A 142 -1.09 4.18 -4.63
C ARG A 142 -2.47 4.81 -4.72
N VAL A 143 -2.60 5.86 -5.53
CA VAL A 143 -3.92 6.38 -5.93
C VAL A 143 -4.46 5.47 -7.02
N GLN A 144 -5.41 4.60 -6.71
CA GLN A 144 -6.00 3.68 -7.69
C GLN A 144 -7.01 4.39 -8.60
N ALA A 145 -7.82 5.28 -8.03
CA ALA A 145 -8.81 6.07 -8.74
C ALA A 145 -9.01 7.41 -8.05
N LEU A 146 -9.32 8.45 -8.82
CA LEU A 146 -9.65 9.77 -8.29
C LEU A 146 -10.66 10.51 -9.18
N TRP A 147 -11.67 11.14 -8.59
CA TRP A 147 -12.75 11.79 -9.34
C TRP A 147 -13.29 13.02 -8.63
N LYS A 148 -13.94 13.91 -9.39
CA LYS A 148 -14.58 15.11 -8.84
C LYS A 148 -15.89 14.72 -8.13
N GLY A 149 -16.01 15.11 -6.87
CA GLY A 149 -17.27 15.09 -6.12
C GLY A 149 -18.09 16.33 -6.47
N ILE A 150 -19.30 16.16 -7.00
CA ILE A 150 -20.17 17.24 -7.45
C ILE A 150 -21.58 17.02 -6.90
N THR A 151 -22.24 18.10 -6.45
CA THR A 151 -23.66 18.06 -6.08
C THR A 151 -24.51 17.83 -7.34
N ARG A 152 -25.42 16.84 -7.33
CA ARG A 152 -26.17 16.47 -8.54
C ARG A 152 -27.08 17.59 -9.04
N GLU A 153 -27.73 18.29 -8.11
CA GLU A 153 -28.73 19.32 -8.38
C GLU A 153 -28.08 20.63 -8.78
N THR A 154 -27.11 21.11 -7.99
CA THR A 154 -26.46 22.42 -8.19
C THR A 154 -25.26 22.37 -9.12
N LYS A 155 -24.76 21.18 -9.45
CA LYS A 155 -23.49 20.96 -10.17
C LYS A 155 -22.27 21.58 -9.48
N GLU A 156 -22.38 21.91 -8.20
CA GLU A 156 -21.29 22.51 -7.43
C GLU A 156 -20.18 21.51 -7.10
N PHE A 157 -18.94 21.94 -7.26
CA PHE A 157 -17.76 21.17 -6.87
C PHE A 157 -17.64 21.06 -5.35
N ARG A 158 -17.72 19.83 -4.83
CA ARG A 158 -17.60 19.49 -3.41
C ARG A 158 -16.17 19.15 -3.00
N GLY A 159 -15.37 18.59 -3.91
CA GLY A 159 -14.04 18.11 -3.60
C GLY A 159 -13.56 16.99 -4.52
N ILE A 160 -12.47 16.35 -4.13
CA ILE A 160 -11.83 15.23 -4.85
C ILE A 160 -12.00 13.97 -4.02
N ASN A 161 -12.55 12.93 -4.62
CA ASN A 161 -12.59 11.59 -4.02
C ASN A 161 -11.42 10.77 -4.53
N LEU A 162 -10.90 9.89 -3.69
CA LEU A 162 -9.73 9.05 -3.95
C LEU A 162 -10.00 7.64 -3.43
N ILE A 163 -9.51 6.64 -4.15
CA ILE A 163 -9.31 5.28 -3.64
C ILE A 163 -7.82 5.05 -3.50
N LEU A 164 -7.38 4.82 -2.26
CA LEU A 164 -5.98 4.61 -1.90
C LEU A 164 -5.73 3.14 -1.57
N VAL A 165 -4.60 2.60 -2.03
CA VAL A 165 -4.19 1.20 -1.80
C VAL A 165 -2.79 1.15 -1.22
N ASP A 166 -2.58 0.39 -0.15
CA ASP A 166 -1.26 0.19 0.46
C ASP A 166 -0.62 -1.17 0.10
N ASP A 167 0.57 -1.41 0.63
CA ASP A 167 1.31 -2.67 0.47
C ASP A 167 0.70 -3.85 1.24
N SER A 168 -0.20 -3.57 2.19
CA SER A 168 -1.03 -4.58 2.85
C SER A 168 -2.28 -4.97 2.05
N LYS A 169 -2.43 -4.41 0.83
CA LYS A 169 -3.55 -4.61 -0.10
C LYS A 169 -4.90 -4.11 0.42
N PHE A 170 -4.91 -3.30 1.47
CA PHE A 170 -6.14 -2.66 1.94
C PHE A 170 -6.45 -1.45 1.07
N ARG A 171 -7.75 -1.25 0.81
CA ARG A 171 -8.26 -0.06 0.14
C ARG A 171 -8.90 0.85 1.17
N ILE A 172 -8.76 2.16 0.98
CA ILE A 172 -9.46 3.17 1.78
C ILE A 172 -9.93 4.31 0.90
N HIS A 173 -11.14 4.80 1.16
CA HIS A 173 -11.63 6.02 0.54
C HIS A 173 -11.00 7.24 1.21
N ALA A 174 -10.58 8.21 0.42
CA ALA A 174 -10.14 9.51 0.93
C ALA A 174 -10.88 10.65 0.22
N PHE A 175 -11.10 11.74 0.94
CA PHE A 175 -11.78 12.92 0.43
C PHE A 175 -10.99 14.20 0.69
N VAL A 176 -10.82 14.99 -0.35
CA VAL A 176 -10.25 16.33 -0.31
C VAL A 176 -11.37 17.32 -0.51
N ASN A 177 -11.74 18.05 0.54
CA ASN A 177 -12.77 19.09 0.43
C ASN A 177 -12.37 20.15 -0.62
N ALA A 178 -13.34 20.75 -1.32
CA ALA A 178 -13.12 21.79 -2.33
C ALA A 178 -12.19 22.92 -1.83
N ARG A 179 -12.27 23.29 -0.55
CA ARG A 179 -11.39 24.28 0.08
C ARG A 179 -9.90 23.92 -0.01
N PHE A 180 -9.56 22.63 0.07
CA PHE A 180 -8.18 22.14 0.02
C PHE A 180 -7.80 21.56 -1.35
N ALA A 181 -8.78 21.30 -2.22
CA ALA A 181 -8.55 20.71 -3.53
C ALA A 181 -7.54 21.48 -4.39
N VAL A 182 -7.50 22.81 -4.28
CA VAL A 182 -6.55 23.67 -5.02
C VAL A 182 -5.09 23.33 -4.72
N GLN A 183 -4.78 22.89 -3.51
CA GLN A 183 -3.43 22.51 -3.10
C GLN A 183 -2.98 21.19 -3.73
N PHE A 184 -3.89 20.21 -3.85
CA PHE A 184 -3.54 18.85 -4.24
C PHE A 184 -3.84 18.52 -5.71
N LYS A 185 -4.67 19.35 -6.37
CA LYS A 185 -5.17 19.04 -7.72
C LYS A 185 -4.10 18.83 -8.77
N ASN A 186 -3.02 19.61 -8.72
CA ASN A 186 -1.96 19.52 -9.73
C ASN A 186 -0.93 18.43 -9.38
N GLU A 187 -1.01 17.86 -8.17
CA GLU A 187 -0.05 16.87 -7.67
C GLU A 187 -0.59 15.44 -7.70
N LEU A 188 -1.93 15.29 -7.59
CA LEU A 188 -2.61 13.99 -7.58
C LEU A 188 -2.80 13.44 -8.99
N GLU A 189 -2.26 12.24 -9.22
CA GLU A 189 -2.36 11.50 -10.46
C GLU A 189 -2.76 10.05 -10.17
N GLU A 190 -3.67 9.51 -10.98
CA GLU A 190 -4.03 8.09 -10.89
C GLU A 190 -2.81 7.20 -11.22
N GLY A 191 -2.76 6.06 -10.54
CA GLY A 191 -1.68 5.08 -10.67
C GLY A 191 -0.39 5.46 -9.94
N GLN A 192 -0.19 6.71 -9.49
CA GLN A 192 1.05 7.12 -8.82
C GLN A 192 1.05 6.76 -7.33
N ILE A 193 2.26 6.58 -6.77
CA ILE A 193 2.46 6.28 -5.34
C ILE A 193 2.85 7.54 -4.59
N TYR A 194 2.23 7.75 -3.43
CA TYR A 194 2.48 8.89 -2.55
C TYR A 194 2.75 8.44 -1.13
N ASN A 195 3.60 9.23 -0.46
CA ASN A 195 3.68 9.27 0.99
C ASN A 195 2.69 10.32 1.47
N LEU A 196 1.67 9.90 2.20
CA LEU A 196 0.64 10.76 2.77
C LEU A 196 0.82 10.86 4.28
N SER A 197 0.87 12.08 4.82
CA SER A 197 1.03 12.28 6.26
C SER A 197 0.17 13.43 6.80
N ASN A 198 -0.12 13.36 8.10
CA ASN A 198 -0.95 14.32 8.85
C ASN A 198 -2.35 14.51 8.24
N PHE A 199 -3.22 13.53 8.44
CA PHE A 199 -4.59 13.55 7.91
C PHE A 199 -5.57 13.03 8.95
N ILE A 200 -6.85 13.33 8.74
CA ILE A 200 -7.91 12.93 9.65
C ILE A 200 -8.45 11.56 9.21
N VAL A 201 -8.72 10.68 10.17
CA VAL A 201 -9.41 9.42 9.93
C VAL A 201 -10.76 9.49 10.65
N HIS A 202 -11.83 9.19 9.93
CA HIS A 202 -13.18 9.10 10.50
C HIS A 202 -13.77 7.73 10.20
N GLU A 203 -14.58 7.25 11.14
CA GLU A 203 -15.46 6.11 10.91
C GLU A 203 -16.71 6.59 10.18
N TYR A 204 -17.23 5.76 9.29
CA TYR A 204 -18.50 6.06 8.64
C TYR A 204 -19.62 6.10 9.69
N SER A 205 -20.35 7.21 9.74
CA SER A 205 -21.50 7.37 10.63
C SER A 205 -22.79 7.51 9.83
N GLY A 206 -23.85 6.80 10.23
CA GLY A 206 -25.13 6.82 9.52
C GLY A 206 -25.16 5.98 8.24
N VAL A 207 -26.16 6.25 7.39
CA VAL A 207 -26.38 5.55 6.12
C VAL A 207 -25.73 6.34 4.99
N GLU A 208 -24.55 5.92 4.58
CA GLU A 208 -23.91 6.40 3.35
C GLU A 208 -24.15 5.43 2.20
N PHE A 209 -24.55 5.97 1.05
CA PHE A 209 -24.81 5.19 -0.16
C PHE A 209 -23.61 5.18 -1.10
N HIS A 210 -23.49 4.11 -1.88
CA HIS A 210 -22.53 4.00 -2.99
C HIS A 210 -21.04 4.11 -2.60
N ARG A 211 -20.66 3.59 -1.44
CA ARG A 211 -19.25 3.48 -1.06
C ARG A 211 -18.52 2.50 -1.98
N CYS A 212 -17.45 2.97 -2.61
CA CYS A 212 -16.59 2.16 -3.47
C CYS A 212 -15.75 1.12 -2.70
N VAL A 213 -15.58 1.34 -1.39
CA VAL A 213 -14.71 0.54 -0.53
C VAL A 213 -15.46 0.14 0.74
N ARG A 214 -15.33 -1.12 1.15
CA ARG A 214 -16.02 -1.69 2.32
C ARG A 214 -15.35 -1.40 3.66
N PHE A 215 -14.10 -0.93 3.64
CA PHE A 215 -13.39 -0.52 4.85
C PHE A 215 -14.19 0.53 5.63
N ASP A 216 -14.32 0.34 6.94
CA ASP A 216 -15.21 1.06 7.86
C ASP A 216 -14.75 2.48 8.21
N LYS A 217 -13.62 2.91 7.66
CA LYS A 217 -13.03 4.23 7.85
C LYS A 217 -12.73 4.90 6.53
N HIS A 218 -12.67 6.23 6.54
CA HIS A 218 -12.20 7.04 5.43
C HIS A 218 -11.19 8.09 5.92
N ILE A 219 -10.45 8.65 4.97
CA ILE A 219 -9.47 9.70 5.22
C ILE A 219 -10.03 11.05 4.75
N TYR A 220 -9.79 12.10 5.53
CA TYR A 220 -9.99 13.48 5.09
C TYR A 220 -8.68 14.24 5.06
N PHE A 221 -8.47 14.95 3.97
CA PHE A 221 -7.36 15.88 3.83
C PHE A 221 -7.72 17.19 4.53
N ALA A 222 -6.72 17.77 5.19
CA ALA A 222 -6.78 19.07 5.85
C ALA A 222 -5.65 19.97 5.34
N ASP A 223 -5.60 21.21 5.82
CA ASP A 223 -4.54 22.18 5.52
C ASP A 223 -3.13 21.70 5.94
N TYR A 224 -3.04 20.89 6.98
CA TYR A 224 -1.77 20.30 7.44
C TYR A 224 -1.43 18.96 6.78
N THR A 225 -2.26 18.46 5.86
CA THR A 225 -1.99 17.22 5.13
C THR A 225 -0.85 17.42 4.15
N LYS A 226 0.12 16.51 4.21
CA LYS A 226 1.29 16.52 3.34
C LYS A 226 1.22 15.33 2.40
N LEU A 227 1.32 15.64 1.11
CA LEU A 227 1.37 14.68 0.02
C LEU A 227 2.76 14.79 -0.61
N GLN A 228 3.46 13.67 -0.79
CA GLN A 228 4.75 13.64 -1.47
C GLN A 228 4.78 12.47 -2.44
N LYS A 229 4.96 12.75 -3.74
CA LYS A 229 5.12 11.72 -4.77
C LYS A 229 6.37 10.89 -4.47
N SER A 230 6.24 9.57 -4.49
CA SER A 230 7.34 8.63 -4.28
C SER A 230 7.86 8.11 -5.62
N SER A 231 9.16 7.78 -5.71
CA SER A 231 9.66 7.01 -6.85
C SER A 231 8.99 5.63 -6.84
N ASN A 232 8.59 5.16 -8.03
CA ASN A 232 7.92 3.87 -8.20
C ASN A 232 8.90 2.68 -8.09
N GLU A 233 10.21 2.94 -8.08
CA GLU A 233 11.27 1.93 -8.09
C GLU A 233 11.27 1.10 -6.80
N GLY A 234 11.19 -0.23 -6.95
CA GLY A 234 11.23 -1.19 -5.84
C GLY A 234 9.96 -1.32 -4.99
N LEU A 235 8.90 -0.52 -5.24
CA LEU A 235 7.67 -0.56 -4.44
C LEU A 235 6.71 -1.67 -4.87
N LYS A 236 6.28 -2.50 -3.90
CA LYS A 236 5.39 -3.66 -4.12
C LYS A 236 3.90 -3.38 -3.99
N ILE A 237 3.47 -2.11 -4.02
CA ILE A 237 2.05 -1.76 -3.95
C ILE A 237 1.40 -2.14 -5.28
N CYS A 238 0.39 -3.03 -5.23
CA CYS A 238 -0.33 -3.50 -6.41
C CYS A 238 -0.88 -2.32 -7.23
N LYS A 239 -0.82 -2.43 -8.56
CA LYS A 239 -1.40 -1.42 -9.46
C LYS A 239 -2.92 -1.35 -9.29
N TRP A 240 -3.54 -2.52 -9.14
CA TRP A 240 -4.98 -2.69 -9.02
C TRP A 240 -5.32 -3.57 -7.83
N SER A 241 -6.39 -3.22 -7.13
CA SER A 241 -6.98 -3.98 -6.02
C SER A 241 -8.51 -3.95 -6.15
N PHE A 242 -9.12 -5.14 -6.03
CA PHE A 242 -10.54 -5.37 -6.28
C PHE A 242 -11.14 -6.30 -5.21
N ASP A 243 -12.36 -6.02 -4.80
CA ASP A 243 -13.20 -6.92 -4.01
C ASP A 243 -14.23 -7.54 -4.97
N LEU A 244 -13.82 -8.59 -5.69
CA LEU A 244 -14.62 -9.23 -6.73
C LEU A 244 -15.79 -10.02 -6.12
N PHE A 245 -16.98 -9.83 -6.70
CA PHE A 245 -18.21 -10.57 -6.36
C PHE A 245 -18.66 -11.45 -7.52
N GLU A 246 -19.24 -12.60 -7.18
CA GLU A 246 -19.83 -13.51 -8.18
C GLU A 246 -21.10 -12.90 -8.79
N LEU A 247 -21.29 -13.08 -10.10
CA LEU A 247 -22.43 -12.52 -10.82
C LEU A 247 -23.78 -13.04 -10.27
N LEU A 248 -23.82 -14.29 -9.83
CA LEU A 248 -25.00 -14.95 -9.24
C LEU A 248 -25.45 -14.33 -7.92
N ASP A 249 -24.57 -13.64 -7.18
CA ASP A 249 -24.91 -13.04 -5.88
C ASP A 249 -25.41 -11.60 -6.00
N LEU A 250 -25.29 -10.99 -7.18
CA LEU A 250 -25.62 -9.58 -7.39
C LEU A 250 -27.10 -9.26 -7.14
N GLU A 251 -28.01 -10.17 -7.46
CA GLU A 251 -29.44 -9.99 -7.22
C GLU A 251 -29.74 -9.87 -5.71
N LYS A 252 -29.10 -10.71 -4.88
CA LYS A 252 -29.22 -10.67 -3.41
C LYS A 252 -28.63 -9.38 -2.83
N MET A 253 -27.63 -8.81 -3.50
CA MET A 253 -26.94 -7.59 -3.08
C MET A 253 -27.66 -6.31 -3.51
N GLN A 254 -28.63 -6.40 -4.44
CA GLN A 254 -29.30 -5.25 -5.02
C GLN A 254 -30.00 -4.35 -3.98
N THR A 255 -30.49 -4.93 -2.89
CA THR A 255 -31.15 -4.18 -1.80
C THR A 255 -30.17 -3.35 -0.97
N ASP A 256 -28.89 -3.76 -0.90
CA ASP A 256 -27.88 -3.05 -0.14
C ASP A 256 -27.24 -1.93 -0.97
N LYS A 257 -27.82 -0.74 -0.87
CA LYS A 257 -27.35 0.46 -1.58
C LYS A 257 -26.12 1.12 -0.93
N ARG A 258 -25.59 0.57 0.18
CA ARG A 258 -24.45 1.16 0.88
C ARG A 258 -23.16 1.06 0.08
N PHE A 259 -23.00 0.00 -0.69
CA PHE A 259 -21.74 -0.32 -1.38
C PHE A 259 -21.93 -0.49 -2.88
N LEU A 260 -20.88 -0.13 -3.61
CA LEU A 260 -20.68 -0.57 -4.99
C LEU A 260 -19.96 -1.91 -4.99
N CYS A 261 -20.03 -2.65 -6.10
CA CYS A 261 -19.34 -3.93 -6.23
C CYS A 261 -18.27 -3.88 -7.33
N ASP A 262 -17.29 -4.77 -7.21
CA ASP A 262 -16.37 -5.05 -8.29
C ASP A 262 -16.75 -6.42 -8.89
N VAL A 263 -16.76 -6.53 -10.22
CA VAL A 263 -17.16 -7.74 -10.94
C VAL A 263 -16.14 -8.07 -12.02
N VAL A 264 -16.11 -9.34 -12.45
CA VAL A 264 -15.28 -9.81 -13.56
C VAL A 264 -16.10 -10.74 -14.43
N GLY A 265 -15.89 -10.69 -15.73
CA GLY A 265 -16.55 -11.60 -16.68
C GLY A 265 -16.01 -11.47 -18.09
N VAL A 266 -16.41 -12.41 -18.95
CA VAL A 266 -16.16 -12.37 -20.39
C VAL A 266 -17.22 -11.49 -21.04
N ILE A 267 -16.80 -10.54 -21.88
CA ILE A 267 -17.69 -9.62 -22.59
C ILE A 267 -18.48 -10.38 -23.67
N GLU A 268 -19.79 -10.13 -23.71
CA GLU A 268 -20.74 -10.65 -24.69
C GLU A 268 -21.69 -9.53 -25.17
N GLU A 269 -22.36 -9.75 -26.31
CA GLU A 269 -23.49 -8.93 -26.79
C GLU A 269 -23.26 -7.41 -26.73
N VAL A 270 -22.19 -6.92 -27.37
CA VAL A 270 -21.83 -5.49 -27.33
C VAL A 270 -22.67 -4.69 -28.32
N ASP A 271 -23.57 -3.83 -27.81
CA ASP A 271 -24.37 -2.89 -28.61
C ASP A 271 -23.52 -1.70 -29.10
N PRO A 272 -23.84 -1.02 -30.21
CA PRO A 272 -23.21 0.25 -30.57
C PRO A 272 -23.47 1.35 -29.51
N ILE A 273 -22.64 2.41 -29.50
CA ILE A 273 -22.94 3.59 -28.68
C ILE A 273 -24.28 4.19 -29.12
N LEU A 274 -25.16 4.43 -28.15
CA LEU A 274 -26.42 5.13 -28.32
C LEU A 274 -26.31 6.54 -27.75
N GLU A 275 -26.51 7.54 -28.61
CA GLU A 275 -26.63 8.93 -28.22
C GLU A 275 -28.10 9.31 -28.00
N TYR A 276 -28.39 10.03 -26.93
CA TYR A 276 -29.74 10.46 -26.57
C TYR A 276 -29.74 11.76 -25.79
N VAL A 277 -30.90 12.40 -25.66
CA VAL A 277 -31.09 13.58 -24.82
C VAL A 277 -31.89 13.16 -23.59
N ASN A 278 -31.38 13.45 -22.39
CA ASN A 278 -32.09 13.11 -21.16
C ASN A 278 -33.20 14.13 -20.83
N ASP A 279 -33.99 13.85 -19.80
CA ASP A 279 -35.09 14.73 -19.35
C ASP A 279 -34.63 16.15 -19.00
N ASN A 280 -33.35 16.30 -18.63
CA ASN A 280 -32.72 17.59 -18.33
C ASN A 280 -32.20 18.31 -19.59
N LYS A 281 -32.53 17.81 -20.80
CA LYS A 281 -32.06 18.32 -22.09
C LYS A 281 -30.54 18.27 -22.28
N GLU A 282 -29.85 17.42 -21.52
CA GLU A 282 -28.42 17.18 -21.68
C GLU A 282 -28.21 16.06 -22.72
N ALA A 283 -27.27 16.28 -23.65
CA ALA A 283 -26.80 15.21 -24.53
C ALA A 283 -26.06 14.15 -23.69
N LYS A 284 -26.38 12.88 -23.96
CA LYS A 284 -25.89 11.72 -23.23
C LYS A 284 -25.53 10.59 -24.17
N LYS A 285 -24.58 9.78 -23.73
CA LYS A 285 -24.17 8.58 -24.45
C LYS A 285 -24.32 7.37 -23.52
N GLN A 286 -24.73 6.25 -24.09
CA GLN A 286 -24.73 4.98 -23.38
C GLN A 286 -24.21 3.86 -24.26
N LYS A 287 -23.52 2.92 -23.64
CA LYS A 287 -23.01 1.70 -24.26
C LYS A 287 -23.50 0.52 -23.44
N ARG A 288 -24.22 -0.40 -24.08
CA ARG A 288 -24.73 -1.61 -23.43
C ARG A 288 -23.97 -2.83 -23.89
N PHE A 289 -23.79 -3.77 -22.97
CA PHE A 289 -23.17 -5.05 -23.23
C PHE A 289 -23.53 -6.02 -22.10
N SER A 290 -23.19 -7.28 -22.26
CA SER A 290 -23.34 -8.31 -21.24
C SER A 290 -21.98 -8.83 -20.80
N ILE A 291 -21.87 -9.31 -19.56
CA ILE A 291 -20.73 -10.11 -19.12
C ILE A 291 -21.20 -11.46 -18.59
N THR A 292 -20.42 -12.51 -18.84
CA THR A 292 -20.68 -13.86 -18.31
C THR A 292 -19.50 -14.40 -17.52
N ASP A 293 -19.78 -15.16 -16.47
CA ASP A 293 -18.80 -16.02 -15.78
C ASP A 293 -18.92 -17.49 -16.24
N GLY A 294 -19.73 -17.76 -17.27
CA GLY A 294 -20.06 -19.09 -17.78
C GLY A 294 -21.23 -19.77 -17.06
N ARG A 295 -21.68 -19.23 -15.91
CA ARG A 295 -22.84 -19.72 -15.15
C ARG A 295 -24.01 -18.73 -15.19
N CYS A 296 -23.70 -17.44 -15.21
CA CYS A 296 -24.66 -16.35 -15.20
C CYS A 296 -24.20 -15.24 -16.16
N THR A 297 -25.15 -14.62 -16.83
CA THR A 297 -24.92 -13.45 -17.68
C THR A 297 -25.65 -12.25 -17.10
N VAL A 298 -24.96 -11.11 -17.01
CA VAL A 298 -25.49 -9.88 -16.43
C VAL A 298 -25.31 -8.73 -17.41
N LYS A 299 -26.37 -7.93 -17.56
CA LYS A 299 -26.38 -6.74 -18.42
C LYS A 299 -25.66 -5.58 -17.76
N ILE A 300 -24.94 -4.80 -18.56
CA ILE A 300 -24.19 -3.63 -18.14
C ILE A 300 -24.54 -2.45 -19.04
N THR A 301 -24.69 -1.27 -18.45
CA THR A 301 -24.80 0.00 -19.17
C THR A 301 -23.76 0.99 -18.66
N PHE A 302 -22.80 1.34 -19.51
CA PHE A 302 -21.90 2.47 -19.26
C PHE A 302 -22.46 3.74 -19.86
N PHE A 303 -22.26 4.85 -19.15
CA PHE A 303 -22.72 6.18 -19.54
C PHE A 303 -21.56 7.14 -19.78
N ASP A 304 -21.79 8.08 -20.69
CA ASP A 304 -20.95 9.25 -20.97
C ASP A 304 -19.48 8.84 -21.25
N GLN A 305 -18.52 9.51 -20.62
CA GLN A 305 -17.08 9.32 -20.87
C GLN A 305 -16.60 7.86 -20.67
N LEU A 306 -17.21 7.12 -19.74
CA LEU A 306 -16.88 5.70 -19.56
C LEU A 306 -17.36 4.84 -20.74
N ALA A 307 -18.48 5.21 -21.37
CA ALA A 307 -18.98 4.53 -22.56
C ALA A 307 -18.03 4.73 -23.76
N GLU A 308 -17.49 5.95 -23.92
CA GLU A 308 -16.56 6.30 -24.99
C GLU A 308 -15.20 5.62 -24.79
N SER A 309 -14.61 5.72 -23.59
CA SER A 309 -13.33 5.08 -23.28
C SER A 309 -13.39 3.55 -23.39
N PHE A 310 -14.52 2.93 -23.03
CA PHE A 310 -14.72 1.50 -23.22
C PHE A 310 -14.82 1.11 -24.70
N GLU A 311 -15.50 1.91 -25.53
CA GLU A 311 -15.56 1.70 -26.98
C GLU A 311 -14.17 1.79 -27.62
N GLU A 312 -13.37 2.77 -27.22
CA GLU A 312 -11.98 2.91 -27.68
C GLU A 312 -11.13 1.71 -27.26
N ALA A 313 -11.21 1.30 -25.99
CA ALA A 313 -10.47 0.13 -25.49
C ALA A 313 -10.86 -1.16 -26.22
N LEU A 314 -12.13 -1.35 -26.57
CA LEU A 314 -12.56 -2.52 -27.36
C LEU A 314 -11.99 -2.53 -28.77
N LYS A 315 -11.86 -1.36 -29.42
CA LYS A 315 -11.26 -1.24 -30.76
C LYS A 315 -9.79 -1.62 -30.79
N GLU A 316 -9.09 -1.48 -29.67
CA GLU A 316 -7.67 -1.88 -29.55
C GLU A 316 -7.48 -3.39 -29.38
N GLN A 317 -8.54 -4.14 -29.02
CA GLN A 317 -8.48 -5.56 -28.66
C GLN A 317 -9.16 -6.47 -29.70
N VAL A 318 -9.00 -6.16 -30.99
CA VAL A 318 -9.57 -6.94 -32.10
C VAL A 318 -9.09 -8.40 -32.01
N ASP A 319 -10.02 -9.34 -32.17
CA ASP A 319 -9.80 -10.81 -32.21
C ASP A 319 -9.44 -11.53 -30.90
N GLN A 320 -9.68 -10.94 -29.72
CA GLN A 320 -9.52 -11.61 -28.42
C GLN A 320 -10.84 -11.77 -27.65
N LYS A 321 -10.98 -12.89 -26.91
CA LYS A 321 -12.01 -12.99 -25.88
C LYS A 321 -11.67 -12.00 -24.76
N ASN A 322 -12.41 -10.91 -24.72
CA ASN A 322 -12.14 -9.83 -23.78
C ASN A 322 -12.71 -10.18 -22.40
N ILE A 323 -11.82 -10.41 -21.44
CA ILE A 323 -12.17 -10.44 -20.01
C ILE A 323 -12.14 -9.01 -19.52
N VAL A 324 -13.21 -8.58 -18.86
CA VAL A 324 -13.31 -7.26 -18.24
C VAL A 324 -13.42 -7.39 -16.73
N ILE A 325 -12.69 -6.53 -16.01
CA ILE A 325 -12.88 -6.28 -14.59
C ILE A 325 -13.47 -4.88 -14.47
N ILE A 326 -14.60 -4.77 -13.78
CA ILE A 326 -15.29 -3.49 -13.62
C ILE A 326 -15.41 -3.22 -12.13
N SER A 327 -14.74 -2.18 -11.67
CA SER A 327 -14.79 -1.78 -10.26
C SER A 327 -15.84 -0.73 -9.98
N SER A 328 -16.37 -0.73 -8.76
CA SER A 328 -17.30 0.27 -8.25
C SER A 328 -18.55 0.46 -9.11
N VAL A 329 -19.15 -0.65 -9.57
CA VAL A 329 -20.42 -0.62 -10.29
C VAL A 329 -21.60 -0.57 -9.32
N LYS A 330 -22.63 0.16 -9.76
CA LYS A 330 -23.92 0.23 -9.08
C LYS A 330 -24.81 -0.89 -9.59
N ILE A 331 -25.29 -1.72 -8.67
CA ILE A 331 -26.32 -2.72 -8.91
C ILE A 331 -27.69 -2.02 -8.97
N GLY A 332 -28.44 -2.28 -10.04
CA GLY A 332 -29.80 -1.76 -10.22
C GLY A 332 -30.67 -2.71 -11.02
N SER A 333 -31.84 -2.24 -11.41
CA SER A 333 -32.72 -2.92 -12.36
C SER A 333 -33.04 -1.99 -13.52
N PHE A 334 -33.10 -2.56 -14.71
CA PHE A 334 -33.62 -1.89 -15.90
C PHE A 334 -34.70 -2.78 -16.52
N GLN A 335 -35.91 -2.25 -16.68
CA GLN A 335 -37.07 -3.00 -17.19
C GLN A 335 -37.36 -4.31 -16.43
N GLY A 336 -37.08 -4.34 -15.12
CA GLY A 336 -37.29 -5.52 -14.26
C GLY A 336 -36.13 -6.51 -14.23
N GLU A 337 -35.10 -6.32 -15.05
CA GLU A 337 -33.92 -7.19 -15.10
C GLU A 337 -32.73 -6.57 -14.36
N LEU A 338 -31.86 -7.40 -13.79
CA LEU A 338 -30.62 -6.97 -13.15
C LEU A 338 -29.72 -6.25 -14.16
N ASN A 339 -29.27 -5.04 -13.81
CA ASN A 339 -28.39 -4.25 -14.66
C ASN A 339 -27.33 -3.54 -13.82
N LEU A 340 -26.08 -3.57 -14.28
CA LEU A 340 -24.95 -2.87 -13.66
C LEU A 340 -24.67 -1.56 -14.39
N THR A 341 -24.35 -0.52 -13.63
CA THR A 341 -24.14 0.83 -14.17
C THR A 341 -22.97 1.51 -13.50
N ASN A 342 -22.22 2.33 -14.22
CA ASN A 342 -21.30 3.25 -13.57
C ASN A 342 -22.07 4.37 -12.87
N ILE A 343 -21.56 4.81 -11.72
CA ILE A 343 -22.04 6.06 -11.15
C ILE A 343 -21.52 7.20 -12.00
N ARG A 344 -22.39 8.15 -12.32
CA ARG A 344 -22.01 9.40 -12.98
C ARG A 344 -20.97 10.12 -12.13
N GLN A 345 -19.73 10.04 -12.57
CA GLN A 345 -18.58 10.74 -12.01
C GLN A 345 -18.07 11.68 -13.10
N GLN A 346 -17.59 12.86 -12.71
CA GLN A 346 -16.84 13.70 -13.63
C GLN A 346 -15.36 13.44 -13.39
N ASP A 347 -14.66 13.09 -14.46
CA ASP A 347 -13.24 12.78 -14.40
C ASP A 347 -12.43 14.01 -13.98
N PHE A 348 -11.31 13.70 -13.34
CA PHE A 348 -10.36 14.67 -12.86
C PHE A 348 -9.34 14.97 -13.97
N THR A 349 -9.83 15.51 -15.08
CA THR A 349 -9.00 16.15 -16.11
C THR A 349 -9.08 17.66 -15.99
#